data_AF-A0A371PCQ5-F1
#
_entry.id   AF-A0A371PCQ5-F1
#
_cell.length_a   1.000
_cell.length_b   1.000
_cell.length_c   1.000
_cell.angle_alpha   90.00
_cell.angle_beta   90.00
_cell.angle_gamma   90.00
#
_symmetry.space_group_name_H-M   'P 1'
#
loop_
_entity.id
_entity.type
_entity.pdbx_description
1 polymer ?
#
loop_
_entity_poly.entity_id
_entity_poly.type
_entity_poly.pdbx_seq_one_letter_code
_entity_poly.pdbx_strand_id
1 'polypeptide(L)'
;MSRLGSTLLALALAGVITLAAHADELMVAAVVVLVQLLVAASPPLTSATGDVIGSPRFAAAAVAGVVATVLTYQPDLLQGAGGNSADVVGATDTGMFAGVLPAVMAAVFVALVAQMLRKDGRGQLVSSVGYAVTLAVVAAFAAGWLGAVQSLGDADVVAVGAAGLGAGLLVWLLPVDRWICLSLSTLAGAAGGAAVAAVVDAAMTVFFGVLVGAGAAVLAVLGQLVGRIMVGPTAHPAVAWGFPGAMAVAFVAPIVYLGGQLITVPMLR
;
A
#
# COMPACT_ATOMS: atom_id res chain seq x y z
N MET A 1 -0.82 -19.46 13.10
CA MET A 1 -0.37 -18.06 13.31
C MET A 1 -1.57 -17.22 13.72
N SER A 2 -1.46 -16.42 14.78
CA SER A 2 -2.60 -15.62 15.25
C SER A 2 -2.87 -14.48 14.26
N ARG A 3 -4.08 -14.46 13.67
CA ARG A 3 -4.52 -13.39 12.76
C ARG A 3 -4.48 -12.01 13.43
N LEU A 4 -4.68 -12.03 14.73
CA LEU A 4 -4.80 -10.87 15.62
C LEU A 4 -3.58 -9.95 15.54
N GLY A 5 -2.35 -10.44 15.60
CA GLY A 5 -1.15 -9.58 15.56
C GLY A 5 -1.05 -8.74 14.28
N SER A 6 -1.22 -9.38 13.12
CA SER A 6 -1.20 -8.67 11.83
C SER A 6 -2.37 -7.70 11.66
N THR A 7 -3.54 -8.03 12.20
CA THR A 7 -4.71 -7.15 12.14
C THR A 7 -4.54 -5.95 13.05
N LEU A 8 -4.06 -6.13 14.28
CA LEU A 8 -3.80 -5.03 15.19
C LEU A 8 -2.74 -4.06 14.65
N LEU A 9 -1.67 -4.58 14.03
CA LEU A 9 -0.68 -3.73 13.38
C LEU A 9 -1.27 -2.95 12.22
N ALA A 10 -2.05 -3.60 11.34
CA ALA A 10 -2.70 -2.91 10.23
C ALA A 10 -3.67 -1.82 10.71
N LEU A 11 -4.44 -2.09 11.78
CA LEU A 11 -5.32 -1.13 12.43
C LEU A 11 -4.54 0.04 13.03
N ALA A 12 -3.43 -0.23 13.73
CA ALA A 12 -2.58 0.78 14.32
C ALA A 12 -1.95 1.68 13.23
N LEU A 13 -1.40 1.07 12.17
CA LEU A 13 -0.84 1.81 11.04
C LEU A 13 -1.91 2.65 10.34
N ALA A 14 -3.08 2.09 10.05
CA ALA A 14 -4.19 2.83 9.43
C ALA A 14 -4.64 4.00 10.31
N GLY A 15 -4.80 3.79 11.63
CA GLY A 15 -5.15 4.85 12.57
C GLY A 15 -4.08 5.95 12.65
N VAL A 16 -2.80 5.58 12.67
CA VAL A 16 -1.69 6.55 12.66
C VAL A 16 -1.63 7.32 11.34
N ILE A 17 -1.88 6.66 10.19
CA ILE A 17 -1.98 7.34 8.89
C ILE A 17 -3.13 8.34 8.89
N THR A 18 -4.32 7.97 9.39
CA THR A 18 -5.46 8.89 9.51
C THR A 18 -5.15 10.08 10.40
N LEU A 19 -4.54 9.85 11.57
CA LEU A 19 -4.14 10.95 12.47
C LEU A 19 -3.07 11.84 11.85
N ALA A 20 -2.08 11.26 11.16
CA ALA A 20 -1.05 12.00 10.47
C ALA A 20 -1.63 12.85 9.33
N ALA A 21 -2.63 12.34 8.61
CA ALA A 21 -3.30 13.07 7.54
C ALA A 21 -3.97 14.36 8.04
N HIS A 22 -4.51 14.36 9.26
CA HIS A 22 -5.07 15.56 9.87
C HIS A 22 -4.02 16.51 10.47
N ALA A 23 -2.78 16.06 10.62
CA ALA A 23 -1.70 16.83 11.24
C ALA A 23 -0.82 17.51 10.20
N ASP A 24 -0.20 16.73 9.31
CA ASP A 24 0.74 17.21 8.29
C ASP A 24 1.07 16.10 7.27
N GLU A 25 1.19 16.47 5.99
CA GLU A 25 1.58 15.57 4.90
C GLU A 25 2.93 14.90 5.14
N LEU A 26 3.88 15.62 5.77
CA LEU A 26 5.20 15.08 6.07
C LEU A 26 5.12 13.92 7.09
N MET A 27 4.18 13.98 8.04
CA MET A 27 3.94 12.88 8.97
C MET A 27 3.36 11.66 8.26
N VAL A 28 2.47 11.88 7.28
CA VAL A 28 1.94 10.79 6.44
C VAL A 28 3.07 10.13 5.66
N ALA A 29 3.95 10.93 5.04
CA ALA A 29 5.12 10.42 4.32
C ALA A 29 6.03 9.56 5.23
N ALA A 30 6.27 9.99 6.47
CA ALA A 30 7.07 9.22 7.43
C ALA A 30 6.43 7.85 7.77
N VAL A 31 5.11 7.82 7.98
CA VAL A 31 4.38 6.57 8.27
C VAL A 31 4.32 5.66 7.04
N VAL A 32 4.14 6.23 5.85
CA VAL A 32 4.22 5.49 4.58
C VAL A 32 5.58 4.85 4.39
N VAL A 33 6.68 5.56 4.68
CA VAL A 33 8.04 5.00 4.64
C VAL A 33 8.19 3.86 5.65
N LEU A 34 7.61 3.97 6.85
CA LEU A 34 7.58 2.84 7.79
C LEU A 34 6.87 1.62 7.22
N VAL A 35 5.69 1.79 6.59
CA VAL A 35 4.98 0.69 5.90
C VAL A 35 5.86 0.07 4.81
N GLN A 36 6.52 0.89 4.00
CA GLN A 36 7.43 0.45 2.94
C GLN A 36 8.61 -0.35 3.48
N LEU A 37 9.21 0.08 4.59
CA LEU A 37 10.31 -0.64 5.25
C LEU A 37 9.84 -1.98 5.83
N LEU A 38 8.62 -2.04 6.38
CA LEU A 38 8.04 -3.31 6.84
C LEU A 38 7.76 -4.28 5.68
N VAL A 39 7.34 -3.77 4.51
CA VAL A 39 7.22 -4.57 3.28
C VAL A 39 8.61 -4.99 2.78
N ALA A 40 9.61 -4.11 2.81
CA ALA A 40 10.98 -4.39 2.38
C ALA A 40 11.68 -5.43 3.27
N ALA A 41 11.34 -5.47 4.57
CA ALA A 41 11.77 -6.48 5.54
C ALA A 41 11.07 -7.85 5.35
N SER A 42 10.65 -8.16 4.12
CA SER A 42 9.92 -9.37 3.79
C SER A 42 10.70 -10.66 4.14
N PRO A 43 9.99 -11.78 4.37
CA PRO A 43 10.60 -13.09 4.56
C PRO A 43 11.45 -13.50 3.34
N PRO A 44 12.45 -14.40 3.53
CA PRO A 44 13.23 -14.90 2.41
C PRO A 44 12.45 -15.83 1.49
N LEU A 45 12.73 -15.72 0.19
CA LEU A 45 12.25 -16.66 -0.80
C LEU A 45 13.02 -17.97 -0.65
N THR A 46 12.30 -19.09 -0.60
CA THR A 46 12.88 -20.44 -0.52
C THR A 46 12.69 -21.18 -1.85
N SER A 47 13.69 -21.94 -2.28
CA SER A 47 13.60 -22.84 -3.43
C SER A 47 12.70 -24.05 -3.13
N ALA A 48 12.40 -24.86 -4.16
CA ALA A 48 11.68 -26.12 -3.99
C ALA A 48 12.43 -27.14 -3.10
N THR A 49 13.76 -27.00 -2.99
CA THR A 49 14.61 -27.81 -2.10
C THR A 49 14.71 -27.27 -0.68
N GLY A 50 14.10 -26.10 -0.41
CA GLY A 50 14.14 -25.44 0.90
C GLY A 50 15.31 -24.47 1.10
N ASP A 51 16.17 -24.30 0.10
CA ASP A 51 17.32 -23.40 0.18
C ASP A 51 16.89 -21.94 0.09
N VAL A 52 17.52 -21.07 0.88
CA VAL A 52 17.25 -19.63 0.85
C VAL A 52 17.83 -19.03 -0.42
N ILE A 53 16.99 -18.37 -1.22
CA ILE A 53 17.39 -17.67 -2.43
C ILE A 53 17.83 -16.25 -2.05
N GLY A 54 19.13 -15.97 -2.20
CA GLY A 54 19.68 -14.63 -2.07
C GLY A 54 18.99 -13.66 -3.03
N SER A 55 18.34 -12.64 -2.48
CA SER A 55 17.56 -11.65 -3.25
C SER A 55 17.82 -10.23 -2.75
N PRO A 56 17.97 -9.24 -3.65
CA PRO A 56 18.16 -7.83 -3.29
C PRO A 56 16.86 -7.16 -2.87
N ARG A 57 15.89 -7.93 -2.35
CA ARG A 57 14.51 -7.52 -2.12
C ARG A 57 14.39 -6.30 -1.21
N PHE A 58 15.21 -6.24 -0.17
CA PHE A 58 15.18 -5.12 0.78
C PHE A 58 15.61 -3.83 0.09
N ALA A 59 16.77 -3.84 -0.58
CA ALA A 59 17.29 -2.68 -1.28
C ALA A 59 16.34 -2.23 -2.41
N ALA A 60 15.84 -3.16 -3.23
CA ALA A 60 14.92 -2.84 -4.31
C ALA A 60 13.61 -2.25 -3.78
N ALA A 61 12.99 -2.85 -2.75
CA ALA A 61 11.74 -2.37 -2.20
C ALA A 61 11.90 -1.07 -1.40
N ALA A 62 12.99 -0.90 -0.66
CA ALA A 62 13.27 0.34 0.06
C ALA A 62 13.52 1.51 -0.91
N VAL A 63 14.30 1.30 -1.98
CA VAL A 63 14.51 2.32 -3.01
C VAL A 63 13.21 2.65 -3.72
N ALA A 64 12.40 1.64 -4.09
CA ALA A 64 11.08 1.88 -4.68
C ALA A 64 10.20 2.73 -3.76
N GLY A 65 10.13 2.36 -2.47
CA GLY A 65 9.34 3.08 -1.49
C GLY A 65 9.79 4.54 -1.35
N VAL A 66 11.08 4.78 -1.15
CA VAL A 66 11.64 6.13 -1.01
C VAL A 66 11.39 6.95 -2.28
N VAL A 67 11.67 6.41 -3.47
CA VAL A 67 11.45 7.11 -4.74
C VAL A 67 9.96 7.42 -4.94
N ALA A 68 9.07 6.47 -4.65
CA ALA A 68 7.63 6.68 -4.77
C ALA A 68 7.17 7.79 -3.82
N THR A 69 7.58 7.74 -2.54
CA THR A 69 7.20 8.74 -1.55
C THR A 69 7.74 10.12 -1.88
N VAL A 70 9.01 10.24 -2.29
CA VAL A 70 9.63 11.53 -2.65
C VAL A 70 8.95 12.14 -3.86
N LEU A 71 8.69 11.36 -4.92
CA LEU A 71 8.06 11.87 -6.13
C LEU A 71 6.57 12.17 -5.95
N THR A 72 5.89 11.45 -5.05
CA THR A 72 4.53 11.83 -4.65
C THR A 72 4.56 13.11 -3.82
N TYR A 73 5.48 13.25 -2.87
CA TYR A 73 5.59 14.44 -2.02
C TYR A 73 6.00 15.70 -2.80
N GLN A 74 6.92 15.56 -3.76
CA GLN A 74 7.44 16.65 -4.59
C GLN A 74 7.29 16.30 -6.08
N PRO A 75 6.07 16.43 -6.64
CA PRO A 75 5.81 16.11 -8.03
C PRO A 75 6.60 17.02 -9.00
N ASP A 76 7.01 18.21 -8.55
CA ASP A 76 7.85 19.15 -9.31
C ASP A 76 9.20 18.56 -9.74
N LEU A 77 9.70 17.53 -9.05
CA LEU A 77 10.92 16.82 -9.45
C LEU A 77 10.78 16.08 -10.79
N LEU A 78 9.55 15.84 -11.25
CA LEU A 78 9.26 15.28 -12.57
C LEU A 78 9.17 16.34 -13.66
N GLN A 79 9.11 17.63 -13.30
CA GLN A 79 9.17 18.72 -14.26
C GLN A 79 10.60 18.81 -14.79
N GLY A 80 10.79 18.54 -16.08
CA GLY A 80 12.09 18.67 -16.74
C GLY A 80 12.63 20.11 -16.69
N ALA A 81 13.90 20.30 -17.09
CA ALA A 81 14.49 21.62 -17.18
C ALA A 81 13.62 22.59 -18.03
N GLY A 82 13.54 23.85 -17.60
CA GLY A 82 12.72 24.87 -18.26
C GLY A 82 12.98 24.92 -19.77
N GLY A 83 11.93 24.74 -20.56
CA GLY A 83 11.99 24.66 -22.04
C GLY A 83 11.76 23.28 -22.64
N ASN A 84 11.79 22.20 -21.84
CA ASN A 84 11.46 20.82 -22.27
C ASN A 84 10.05 20.36 -21.83
N SER A 85 9.17 21.28 -21.45
CA SER A 85 7.83 20.95 -20.96
C SER A 85 6.93 20.52 -22.13
N ALA A 86 6.86 19.23 -22.41
CA ALA A 86 5.76 18.65 -23.17
C ALA A 86 4.52 18.63 -22.27
N ASP A 87 3.82 19.76 -22.15
CA ASP A 87 2.44 19.86 -21.64
C ASP A 87 2.11 18.94 -20.43
N VAL A 88 3.04 18.83 -19.46
CA VAL A 88 2.89 18.02 -18.22
C VAL A 88 1.93 18.70 -17.23
N VAL A 89 1.31 19.82 -17.64
CA VAL A 89 0.19 20.46 -16.95
C VAL A 89 -0.93 19.44 -16.73
N GLY A 90 -1.12 18.49 -17.65
CA GLY A 90 -2.08 17.39 -17.44
C GLY A 90 -1.68 16.40 -16.33
N ALA A 91 -0.44 15.94 -16.24
CA ALA A 91 -0.08 14.83 -15.33
C ALA A 91 0.13 15.26 -13.87
N THR A 92 0.43 16.55 -13.65
CA THR A 92 0.49 17.16 -12.32
C THR A 92 -0.90 17.61 -11.84
N ASP A 93 -1.75 18.10 -12.73
CA ASP A 93 -3.14 18.48 -12.38
C ASP A 93 -4.11 17.28 -12.31
N THR A 94 -3.83 16.14 -12.95
CA THR A 94 -4.76 14.99 -12.98
C THR A 94 -4.53 13.92 -11.91
N GLY A 95 -3.64 14.15 -10.94
CA GLY A 95 -3.47 13.17 -9.86
C GLY A 95 -3.14 11.79 -10.42
N MET A 96 -2.09 11.70 -11.22
CA MET A 96 -1.53 10.42 -11.59
C MET A 96 -0.68 9.90 -10.42
N PHE A 97 -0.72 8.60 -10.18
CA PHE A 97 0.14 7.84 -9.25
C PHE A 97 1.61 7.87 -9.72
N ALA A 98 2.11 9.06 -10.06
CA ALA A 98 3.23 9.32 -10.93
C ALA A 98 4.55 8.81 -10.32
N GLY A 99 4.64 8.76 -8.99
CA GLY A 99 5.79 8.22 -8.29
C GLY A 99 5.96 6.70 -8.43
N VAL A 100 4.91 5.93 -8.70
CA VAL A 100 5.00 4.45 -8.75
C VAL A 100 5.81 3.97 -9.96
N LEU A 101 5.60 4.55 -11.15
CA LEU A 101 6.31 4.08 -12.34
C LEU A 101 7.83 4.32 -12.26
N PRO A 102 8.33 5.52 -11.94
CA PRO A 102 9.75 5.77 -11.70
C PRO A 102 10.31 4.96 -10.53
N ALA A 103 9.53 4.75 -9.47
CA ALA A 103 9.93 3.89 -8.35
C ALA A 103 10.18 2.45 -8.78
N VAL A 104 9.28 1.87 -9.59
CA VAL A 104 9.45 0.53 -10.14
C VAL A 104 10.67 0.46 -11.07
N MET A 105 10.91 1.49 -11.89
CA MET A 105 12.12 1.56 -12.72
C MET A 105 13.39 1.57 -11.89
N ALA A 106 13.45 2.40 -10.83
CA ALA A 106 14.57 2.45 -9.90
C ALA A 106 14.79 1.10 -9.19
N ALA A 107 13.71 0.44 -8.78
CA ALA A 107 13.77 -0.87 -8.15
C ALA A 107 14.30 -1.95 -9.09
N VAL A 108 13.84 -1.97 -10.35
CA VAL A 108 14.34 -2.89 -11.39
C VAL A 108 15.82 -2.64 -11.61
N PHE A 109 16.25 -1.38 -11.73
CA PHE A 109 17.67 -1.04 -11.88
C PHE A 109 18.50 -1.56 -10.70
N VAL A 110 18.07 -1.30 -9.46
CA VAL A 110 18.74 -1.80 -8.25
C VAL A 110 18.78 -3.32 -8.21
N ALA A 111 17.67 -3.98 -8.57
CA ALA A 111 17.62 -5.44 -8.63
C ALA A 111 18.61 -5.99 -9.65
N LEU A 112 18.70 -5.40 -10.85
CA LEU A 112 19.64 -5.79 -11.91
C LEU A 112 21.10 -5.58 -11.47
N VAL A 113 21.43 -4.41 -10.93
CA VAL A 113 22.78 -4.11 -10.41
C VAL A 113 23.17 -5.12 -9.34
N ALA A 114 22.26 -5.41 -8.40
CA ALA A 114 22.55 -6.37 -7.35
C ALA A 114 22.74 -7.79 -7.88
N GLN A 115 22.01 -8.21 -8.93
CA GLN A 115 22.27 -9.50 -9.59
C GLN A 115 23.62 -9.51 -10.33
N MET A 116 24.07 -8.39 -10.91
CA MET A 116 25.39 -8.29 -11.53
C MET A 116 26.53 -8.40 -10.50
N LEU A 117 26.31 -7.90 -9.28
CA LEU A 117 27.28 -7.96 -8.19
C LEU A 117 27.26 -9.28 -7.40
N ARG A 118 26.24 -10.12 -7.62
CA ARG A 118 26.06 -11.38 -6.88
C ARG A 118 27.15 -12.39 -7.24
N LYS A 119 27.78 -12.96 -6.21
CA LYS A 119 28.87 -13.95 -6.36
C LYS A 119 28.39 -15.40 -6.21
N ASP A 120 27.18 -15.58 -5.69
CA ASP A 120 26.64 -16.84 -5.16
C ASP A 120 26.03 -17.75 -6.27
N GLY A 121 26.44 -17.56 -7.52
CA GLY A 121 25.89 -18.24 -8.70
C GLY A 121 24.59 -17.62 -9.24
N ARG A 122 24.27 -17.88 -10.52
CA ARG A 122 23.10 -17.30 -11.24
C ARG A 122 21.84 -18.18 -11.24
N GLY A 123 21.82 -19.22 -10.41
CA GLY A 123 20.63 -20.05 -10.23
C GLY A 123 19.46 -19.21 -9.71
N GLN A 124 18.25 -19.48 -10.22
CA GLN A 124 16.99 -18.85 -9.78
C GLN A 124 16.94 -17.32 -9.92
N LEU A 125 17.66 -16.75 -10.90
CA LEU A 125 17.72 -15.29 -11.11
C LEU A 125 16.34 -14.67 -11.40
N VAL A 126 15.54 -15.31 -12.25
CA VAL A 126 14.18 -14.85 -12.59
C VAL A 126 13.30 -14.81 -11.36
N SER A 127 13.30 -15.87 -10.55
CA SER A 127 12.53 -15.96 -9.30
C SER A 127 12.96 -14.88 -8.29
N SER A 128 14.28 -14.66 -8.15
CA SER A 128 14.82 -13.64 -7.26
C SER A 128 14.47 -12.21 -7.69
N VAL A 129 14.58 -11.89 -8.98
CA VAL A 129 14.27 -10.56 -9.50
C VAL A 129 12.76 -10.33 -9.47
N GLY A 130 11.97 -11.32 -9.90
CA GLY A 130 10.51 -11.25 -9.84
C GLY A 130 10.00 -11.00 -8.42
N TYR A 131 10.57 -11.69 -7.43
CA TYR A 131 10.24 -11.46 -6.03
C TYR A 131 10.58 -10.04 -5.56
N ALA A 132 11.78 -9.56 -5.88
CA ALA A 132 12.23 -8.22 -5.50
C ALA A 132 11.37 -7.11 -6.16
N VAL A 133 11.06 -7.26 -7.45
CA VAL A 133 10.24 -6.30 -8.20
C VAL A 133 8.78 -6.31 -7.72
N THR A 134 8.18 -7.47 -7.47
CA THR A 134 6.82 -7.54 -6.91
C THR A 134 6.74 -6.86 -5.55
N LEU A 135 7.71 -7.09 -4.66
CA LEU A 135 7.75 -6.39 -3.37
C LEU A 135 7.96 -4.89 -3.52
N ALA A 136 8.78 -4.47 -4.49
CA ALA A 136 8.98 -3.07 -4.79
C ALA A 136 7.70 -2.38 -5.29
N VAL A 137 6.92 -3.03 -6.16
CA VAL A 137 5.61 -2.53 -6.60
C VAL A 137 4.68 -2.38 -5.41
N VAL A 138 4.60 -3.39 -4.54
CA VAL A 138 3.74 -3.32 -3.34
C VAL A 138 4.20 -2.23 -2.38
N ALA A 139 5.51 -2.07 -2.16
CA ALA A 139 6.03 -0.98 -1.33
C ALA A 139 5.66 0.38 -1.96
N ALA A 140 5.82 0.54 -3.28
CA ALA A 140 5.46 1.76 -3.97
C ALA A 140 3.97 2.10 -3.86
N PHE A 141 3.07 1.10 -3.82
CA PHE A 141 1.64 1.34 -3.61
C PHE A 141 1.35 2.10 -2.34
N ALA A 142 2.10 1.88 -1.25
CA ALA A 142 1.90 2.59 0.01
C ALA A 142 1.95 4.14 -0.13
N ALA A 143 2.66 4.66 -1.14
CA ALA A 143 2.67 6.10 -1.46
C ALA A 143 1.30 6.65 -1.86
N GLY A 144 0.33 5.80 -2.21
CA GLY A 144 -1.05 6.19 -2.47
C GLY A 144 -1.76 6.82 -1.28
N TRP A 145 -1.38 6.47 -0.04
CA TRP A 145 -1.91 7.14 1.15
C TRP A 145 -1.53 8.62 1.17
N LEU A 146 -0.26 8.93 0.85
CA LEU A 146 0.21 10.32 0.75
C LEU A 146 -0.48 11.05 -0.41
N GLY A 147 -0.57 10.41 -1.58
CA GLY A 147 -1.26 10.99 -2.72
C GLY A 147 -2.75 11.24 -2.49
N ALA A 148 -3.39 10.46 -1.59
CA ALA A 148 -4.79 10.67 -1.22
C ALA A 148 -4.96 11.94 -0.37
N VAL A 149 -4.03 12.22 0.55
CA VAL A 149 -4.03 13.47 1.34
C VAL A 149 -3.81 14.69 0.45
N GLN A 150 -2.96 14.59 -0.57
CA GLN A 150 -2.73 15.68 -1.51
C GLN A 150 -3.87 15.84 -2.55
N SER A 151 -4.87 14.97 -2.53
CA SER A 151 -6.02 15.05 -3.43
C SER A 151 -7.09 15.98 -2.88
N LEU A 152 -8.11 16.29 -3.69
CA LEU A 152 -9.25 17.12 -3.28
C LEU A 152 -10.05 16.55 -2.09
N GLY A 153 -9.93 15.26 -1.84
CA GLY A 153 -10.57 14.58 -0.72
C GLY A 153 -9.80 14.64 0.59
N ASP A 154 -8.54 15.10 0.56
CA ASP A 154 -7.69 15.36 1.72
C ASP A 154 -7.67 14.20 2.75
N ALA A 155 -7.51 14.53 4.04
CA ALA A 155 -7.50 13.61 5.17
C ALA A 155 -8.80 12.80 5.32
N ASP A 156 -9.91 13.31 4.80
CA ASP A 156 -11.23 12.71 4.91
C ASP A 156 -11.34 11.41 4.11
N VAL A 157 -10.78 11.37 2.90
CA VAL A 157 -10.74 10.12 2.10
C VAL A 157 -9.86 9.07 2.77
N VAL A 158 -8.76 9.50 3.39
CA VAL A 158 -7.90 8.62 4.16
C VAL A 158 -8.66 8.03 5.35
N ALA A 159 -9.48 8.83 6.04
CA ALA A 159 -10.33 8.35 7.13
C ALA A 159 -11.36 7.30 6.64
N VAL A 160 -12.03 7.56 5.51
CA VAL A 160 -12.97 6.60 4.89
C VAL A 160 -12.28 5.29 4.54
N GLY A 161 -11.12 5.35 3.89
CA GLY A 161 -10.32 4.19 3.51
C GLY A 161 -9.82 3.39 4.71
N ALA A 162 -9.32 4.08 5.74
CA ALA A 162 -8.84 3.47 6.98
C ALA A 162 -9.97 2.82 7.78
N ALA A 163 -11.14 3.44 7.83
CA ALA A 163 -12.32 2.87 8.48
C ALA A 163 -12.83 1.61 7.74
N GLY A 164 -12.87 1.66 6.40
CA GLY A 164 -13.20 0.48 5.59
C GLY A 164 -12.23 -0.68 5.79
N LEU A 165 -10.92 -0.41 5.73
CA LEU A 165 -9.86 -1.37 6.07
C LEU A 165 -10.08 -1.94 7.47
N GLY A 166 -10.32 -1.07 8.46
CA GLY A 166 -10.42 -1.48 9.85
C GLY A 166 -11.63 -2.36 10.14
N ALA A 167 -12.81 -1.93 9.71
CA ALA A 167 -14.05 -2.71 9.85
C ALA A 167 -13.94 -4.05 9.13
N GLY A 168 -13.40 -4.05 7.90
CA GLY A 168 -13.19 -5.27 7.12
C GLY A 168 -12.25 -6.25 7.82
N LEU A 169 -11.11 -5.78 8.33
CA LEU A 169 -10.14 -6.64 9.01
C LEU A 169 -10.62 -7.16 10.37
N LEU A 170 -11.45 -6.40 11.09
CA LEU A 170 -12.07 -6.86 12.33
C LEU A 170 -13.02 -8.03 12.08
N VAL A 171 -13.87 -7.93 11.05
CA VAL A 171 -14.75 -9.04 10.64
C VAL A 171 -13.95 -10.24 10.13
N TRP A 172 -12.80 -10.01 9.51
CA TRP A 172 -11.90 -11.07 9.06
C TRP A 172 -11.29 -11.92 10.20
N LEU A 173 -11.40 -11.46 11.46
CA LEU A 173 -11.01 -12.24 12.64
C LEU A 173 -12.05 -13.29 13.03
N LEU A 174 -13.28 -13.22 12.51
CA LEU A 174 -14.34 -14.16 12.85
C LEU A 174 -13.99 -15.59 12.40
N PRO A 175 -14.26 -16.62 13.22
CA PRO A 175 -13.98 -18.02 12.91
C PRO A 175 -15.07 -18.63 12.01
N VAL A 176 -15.35 -17.99 10.87
CA VAL A 176 -16.36 -18.43 9.88
C VAL A 176 -15.66 -18.88 8.59
N ASP A 177 -16.39 -19.57 7.71
CA ASP A 177 -15.92 -19.89 6.36
C ASP A 177 -15.34 -18.67 5.64
N ARG A 178 -14.25 -18.86 4.88
CA ARG A 178 -13.49 -17.76 4.29
C ARG A 178 -14.28 -16.97 3.26
N TRP A 179 -15.19 -17.59 2.52
CA TRP A 179 -16.00 -16.91 1.51
C TRP A 179 -17.07 -16.05 2.17
N ILE A 180 -17.73 -16.59 3.19
CA ILE A 180 -18.72 -15.84 3.99
C ILE A 180 -18.02 -14.68 4.71
N CYS A 181 -16.86 -14.96 5.31
CA CYS A 181 -16.07 -13.97 6.03
C CYS A 181 -15.60 -12.83 5.11
N LEU A 182 -15.22 -13.14 3.87
CA LEU A 182 -14.86 -12.12 2.87
C LEU A 182 -16.08 -11.25 2.53
N SER A 183 -17.24 -11.84 2.26
CA SER A 183 -18.47 -11.09 1.99
C SER A 183 -18.88 -10.19 3.16
N LEU A 184 -18.83 -10.71 4.38
CA LEU A 184 -19.11 -9.93 5.59
C LEU A 184 -18.07 -8.81 5.81
N SER A 185 -16.79 -9.09 5.51
CA SER A 185 -15.71 -8.11 5.59
C SER A 185 -15.92 -6.96 4.61
N THR A 186 -16.33 -7.26 3.37
CA THR A 186 -16.68 -6.23 2.37
C THR A 186 -17.87 -5.40 2.81
N LEU A 187 -18.93 -6.03 3.34
CA LEU A 187 -20.11 -5.33 3.86
C LEU A 187 -19.75 -4.44 5.07
N ALA A 188 -18.91 -4.93 5.98
CA ALA A 188 -18.44 -4.16 7.13
C ALA A 188 -17.54 -3.00 6.70
N GLY A 189 -16.68 -3.22 5.70
CA GLY A 189 -15.87 -2.16 5.10
C GLY A 189 -16.72 -1.08 4.45
N ALA A 190 -17.73 -1.48 3.67
CA ALA A 190 -18.72 -0.57 3.10
C ALA A 190 -19.44 0.25 4.18
N ALA A 191 -19.91 -0.41 5.24
CA ALA A 191 -20.58 0.24 6.35
C ALA A 191 -19.66 1.20 7.12
N GLY A 192 -18.39 0.81 7.35
CA GLY A 192 -17.38 1.64 8.01
C GLY A 192 -17.05 2.89 7.19
N GLY A 193 -16.81 2.73 5.89
CA GLY A 193 -16.57 3.86 4.98
C GLY A 193 -17.79 4.77 4.85
N ALA A 194 -18.99 4.21 4.73
CA ALA A 194 -20.25 4.95 4.70
C ALA A 194 -20.51 5.74 5.99
N ALA A 195 -20.23 5.14 7.15
CA ALA A 195 -20.41 5.79 8.44
C ALA A 195 -19.46 6.99 8.61
N VAL A 196 -18.20 6.85 8.19
CA VAL A 196 -17.25 7.98 8.22
C VAL A 196 -17.67 9.06 7.23
N ALA A 197 -18.00 8.69 5.99
CA ALA A 197 -18.47 9.65 4.98
C ALA A 197 -19.74 10.41 5.41
N ALA A 198 -20.60 9.81 6.23
CA ALA A 198 -21.81 10.47 6.74
C ALA A 198 -21.55 11.46 7.90
N VAL A 199 -20.40 11.35 8.58
CA VAL A 199 -20.08 12.16 9.77
C VAL A 199 -19.08 13.26 9.46
N VAL A 200 -18.22 13.03 8.47
CA VAL A 200 -17.23 14.00 8.02
C VAL A 200 -17.93 15.09 7.20
N ASP A 201 -17.66 16.35 7.53
CA ASP A 201 -18.39 17.53 7.06
C ASP A 201 -18.01 17.97 5.62
N ALA A 202 -17.63 17.02 4.78
CA ALA A 202 -17.08 17.24 3.45
C ALA A 202 -18.04 16.78 2.35
N ALA A 203 -17.80 17.26 1.12
CA ALA A 203 -18.54 16.98 -0.11
C ALA A 203 -18.45 15.51 -0.57
N MET A 204 -18.62 14.53 0.32
CA MET A 204 -18.55 13.11 0.05
C MET A 204 -19.91 12.45 0.34
N THR A 205 -20.43 11.77 -0.65
CA THR A 205 -21.68 11.00 -0.47
C THR A 205 -21.47 9.73 0.35
N VAL A 206 -22.53 9.25 0.99
CA VAL A 206 -22.55 7.91 1.61
C VAL A 206 -22.20 6.82 0.58
N PHE A 207 -22.64 6.98 -0.66
CA PHE A 207 -22.35 6.06 -1.76
C PHE A 207 -20.84 5.99 -2.08
N PHE A 208 -20.15 7.12 -2.06
CA PHE A 208 -18.68 7.17 -2.14
C PHE A 208 -18.04 6.34 -1.02
N GLY A 209 -18.48 6.57 0.23
CA GLY A 209 -18.00 5.83 1.40
C GLY A 209 -18.21 4.31 1.29
N VAL A 210 -19.35 3.88 0.75
CA VAL A 210 -19.65 2.46 0.46
C VAL A 210 -18.62 1.88 -0.51
N LEU A 211 -18.37 2.54 -1.64
CA LEU A 211 -17.49 2.02 -2.68
C LEU A 211 -16.02 1.95 -2.22
N VAL A 212 -15.50 3.05 -1.68
CA VAL A 212 -14.11 3.12 -1.21
C VAL A 212 -13.91 2.20 -0.01
N GLY A 213 -14.85 2.19 0.94
CA GLY A 213 -14.80 1.32 2.12
C GLY A 213 -14.84 -0.17 1.77
N ALA A 214 -15.72 -0.57 0.84
CA ALA A 214 -15.78 -1.95 0.34
C ALA A 214 -14.47 -2.36 -0.34
N GLY A 215 -13.94 -1.51 -1.23
CA GLY A 215 -12.68 -1.77 -1.94
C GLY A 215 -11.50 -1.88 -0.98
N ALA A 216 -11.42 -0.99 0.02
CA ALA A 216 -10.40 -1.01 1.06
C ALA A 216 -10.45 -2.31 1.87
N ALA A 217 -11.63 -2.78 2.29
CA ALA A 217 -11.76 -4.05 3.01
C ALA A 217 -11.28 -5.24 2.17
N VAL A 218 -11.70 -5.35 0.92
CA VAL A 218 -11.28 -6.45 0.02
C VAL A 218 -9.76 -6.46 -0.15
N LEU A 219 -9.16 -5.31 -0.46
CA LEU A 219 -7.72 -5.21 -0.66
C LEU A 219 -6.92 -5.43 0.62
N ALA A 220 -7.44 -5.02 1.78
CA ALA A 220 -6.82 -5.30 3.08
C ALA A 220 -6.80 -6.80 3.38
N VAL A 221 -7.92 -7.49 3.15
CA VAL A 221 -8.02 -8.95 3.34
C VAL A 221 -7.07 -9.69 2.39
N LEU A 222 -7.03 -9.27 1.12
CA LEU A 222 -6.10 -9.83 0.13
C LEU A 222 -4.64 -9.61 0.53
N GLY A 223 -4.27 -8.41 0.97
CA GLY A 223 -2.92 -8.10 1.45
C GLY A 223 -2.52 -8.97 2.65
N GLN A 224 -3.42 -9.17 3.62
CA GLN A 224 -3.17 -10.10 4.73
C GLN A 224 -3.03 -11.55 4.28
N LEU A 225 -3.87 -12.00 3.34
CA LEU A 225 -3.82 -13.36 2.80
C LEU A 225 -2.48 -13.62 2.09
N VAL A 226 -2.11 -12.75 1.15
CA VAL A 226 -0.85 -12.82 0.41
C VAL A 226 0.33 -12.77 1.39
N GLY A 227 0.33 -11.81 2.32
CA GLY A 227 1.40 -11.68 3.31
C GLY A 227 1.58 -12.94 4.16
N ARG A 228 0.49 -13.54 4.64
CA ARG A 228 0.54 -14.78 5.45
C ARG A 228 1.02 -15.98 4.65
N ILE A 229 0.63 -16.10 3.38
CA ILE A 229 1.10 -17.18 2.50
C ILE A 229 2.62 -17.06 2.31
N MET A 230 3.15 -15.85 2.17
CA MET A 230 4.57 -15.59 1.93
C MET A 230 5.47 -15.78 3.17
N VAL A 231 4.97 -15.56 4.38
CA VAL A 231 5.75 -15.70 5.63
C VAL A 231 6.16 -17.15 5.90
N GLY A 232 5.36 -18.14 5.49
CA GLY A 232 5.63 -19.54 5.77
C GLY A 232 5.63 -19.91 7.27
N PRO A 233 5.82 -21.19 7.62
CA PRO A 233 5.70 -21.66 9.00
C PRO A 233 6.91 -21.39 9.90
N THR A 234 8.09 -21.09 9.32
CA THR A 234 9.38 -21.02 10.04
C THR A 234 9.90 -19.59 10.25
N ALA A 235 9.15 -18.56 9.85
CA ALA A 235 9.59 -17.18 10.01
C ALA A 235 9.63 -16.73 11.48
N HIS A 236 10.57 -15.82 11.77
CA HIS A 236 10.66 -15.14 13.06
C HIS A 236 9.32 -14.48 13.42
N PRO A 237 8.88 -14.53 14.70
CA PRO A 237 7.58 -14.01 15.11
C PRO A 237 7.34 -12.58 14.63
N ALA A 238 8.32 -11.68 14.77
CA ALA A 238 8.26 -10.28 14.31
C ALA A 238 7.87 -10.14 12.82
N VAL A 239 8.45 -10.96 11.94
CA VAL A 239 8.13 -10.96 10.50
C VAL A 239 6.73 -11.52 10.25
N ALA A 240 6.31 -12.47 11.08
CA ALA A 240 5.05 -13.19 10.90
C ALA A 240 3.78 -12.37 11.16
N TRP A 241 3.86 -11.30 11.97
CA TRP A 241 2.76 -10.34 12.11
C TRP A 241 3.04 -9.00 11.41
N GLY A 242 4.31 -8.58 11.35
CA GLY A 242 4.74 -7.34 10.71
C GLY A 242 4.41 -7.27 9.22
N PHE A 243 4.92 -8.24 8.45
CA PHE A 243 4.80 -8.24 7.00
C PHE A 243 3.34 -8.32 6.51
N PRO A 244 2.48 -9.24 7.01
CA PRO A 244 1.09 -9.30 6.55
C PRO A 244 0.25 -8.07 6.91
N GLY A 245 0.57 -7.41 8.04
CA GLY A 245 -0.09 -6.16 8.41
C GLY A 245 0.28 -5.01 7.46
N ALA A 246 1.58 -4.87 7.16
CA ALA A 246 2.06 -3.86 6.22
C ALA A 246 1.55 -4.10 4.79
N MET A 247 1.49 -5.36 4.35
CA MET A 247 0.91 -5.73 3.04
C MET A 247 -0.56 -5.32 2.92
N ALA A 248 -1.35 -5.48 3.99
CA ALA A 248 -2.76 -5.05 4.00
C ALA A 248 -2.88 -3.53 3.79
N VAL A 249 -2.07 -2.74 4.51
CA VAL A 249 -2.06 -1.28 4.41
C VAL A 249 -1.57 -0.83 3.03
N ALA A 250 -0.51 -1.45 2.51
CA ALA A 250 0.03 -1.12 1.19
C ALA A 250 -0.94 -1.44 0.05
N PHE A 251 -1.68 -2.56 0.12
CA PHE A 251 -2.66 -2.93 -0.90
C PHE A 251 -3.88 -2.01 -0.94
N VAL A 252 -4.23 -1.37 0.18
CA VAL A 252 -5.37 -0.46 0.25
C VAL A 252 -5.03 0.94 -0.29
N ALA A 253 -3.77 1.35 -0.21
CA ALA A 253 -3.35 2.68 -0.64
C ALA A 253 -3.83 3.07 -2.06
N PRO A 254 -3.82 2.19 -3.08
CA PRO A 254 -4.31 2.55 -4.41
C PRO A 254 -5.80 2.87 -4.50
N ILE A 255 -6.65 2.15 -3.77
CA ILE A 255 -8.10 2.42 -3.82
C ILE A 255 -8.45 3.72 -3.10
N VAL A 256 -7.72 4.05 -2.03
CA VAL A 256 -7.92 5.30 -1.28
C VAL A 256 -7.49 6.49 -2.12
N TYR A 257 -6.36 6.38 -2.80
CA TYR A 257 -5.94 7.38 -3.78
C TYR A 257 -6.96 7.60 -4.90
N LEU A 258 -7.44 6.51 -5.51
CA LEU A 258 -8.48 6.59 -6.53
C LEU A 258 -9.76 7.21 -5.99
N GLY A 259 -10.13 6.91 -4.74
CA GLY A 259 -11.21 7.60 -4.04
C GLY A 259 -11.00 9.12 -4.00
N GLY A 260 -9.79 9.56 -3.66
CA GLY A 260 -9.42 10.98 -3.66
C GLY A 260 -9.63 11.67 -5.00
N GLN A 261 -9.29 10.98 -6.09
CA GLN A 261 -9.49 11.49 -7.46
C GLN A 261 -10.98 11.47 -7.87
N LEU A 262 -11.74 10.47 -7.44
CA LEU A 262 -13.15 10.29 -7.81
C LEU A 262 -14.09 11.33 -7.20
N ILE A 263 -13.67 12.08 -6.17
CA ILE A 263 -14.43 13.22 -5.63
C ILE A 263 -14.62 14.33 -6.67
N THR A 264 -13.85 14.35 -7.76
CA THR A 264 -14.11 15.26 -8.88
C THR A 264 -15.38 14.93 -9.67
N VAL A 265 -15.94 13.72 -9.52
CA VAL A 265 -17.10 13.26 -10.28
C VAL A 265 -18.42 13.77 -9.65
N PRO A 266 -19.29 14.47 -10.39
CA PRO A 266 -20.48 15.13 -9.85
C PRO A 266 -21.49 14.24 -9.12
N MET A 267 -21.53 12.93 -9.42
CA MET A 267 -22.43 11.99 -8.74
C MET A 267 -21.89 11.43 -7.42
N LEU A 268 -20.62 11.72 -7.10
CA LEU A 268 -19.95 11.24 -5.89
C LEU A 268 -19.71 12.37 -4.86
N ARG A 269 -19.92 13.63 -5.26
CA ARG A 269 -20.03 14.81 -4.39
C ARG A 269 -21.43 14.94 -3.79
#